data_AF-A0A0R3RC73-F1
#
_entry.id   AF-A0A0R3RC73-F1
#
_cell.length_a   1.000
_cell.length_b   1.000
_cell.length_c   1.000
_cell.angle_alpha   90.00
_cell.angle_beta   90.00
_cell.angle_gamma   90.00
#
_symmetry.space_group_name_H-M   'P 1'
#
loop_
_entity.id
_entity.type
_entity.pdbx_description
1 polymer ?
#
loop_
_entity_poly.entity_id
_entity_poly.type
_entity_poly.pdbx_seq_one_letter_code
_entity_poly.pdbx_strand_id
1 'polypeptide(L)' 'MGGVSIVRELHVYGSVVPVSARDPSKFQHQGFGQLLMEEAERIARNEHYSRKLAIISGVGTRNYYRLVSSAIFLRFFKST' A
#
# COMPACT_ATOMS: atom_id res chain seq x y z
N MET A 1 -18.43 13.98 -12.10
CA MET A 1 -18.11 12.86 -11.21
C MET A 1 -16.74 13.08 -10.58
N GLY A 2 -16.58 12.77 -9.30
CA GLY A 2 -15.33 12.99 -8.56
C GLY A 2 -15.37 12.22 -7.26
N GLY A 3 -15.30 10.89 -7.36
CA GLY A 3 -15.33 9.98 -6.22
C GLY A 3 -13.95 9.74 -5.61
N VAL A 4 -13.95 9.07 -4.46
CA VAL A 4 -12.74 8.56 -3.79
C VAL A 4 -12.84 7.04 -3.80
N SER A 5 -11.81 6.38 -4.32
CA SER A 5 -11.67 4.92 -4.20
C SER A 5 -10.87 4.60 -2.94
N ILE A 6 -11.18 3.48 -2.28
CA ILE A 6 -10.60 3.14 -0.97
C ILE A 6 -9.96 1.75 -1.03
N VAL A 7 -8.66 1.68 -0.75
CA VAL A 7 -7.95 0.44 -0.46
C VAL A 7 -8.18 0.11 1.02
N ARG A 8 -8.90 -0.99 1.26
CA ARG A 8 -9.31 -1.38 2.62
C ARG A 8 -8.22 -2.17 3.36
N GLU A 9 -7.44 -2.94 2.61
CA GLU A 9 -6.42 -3.83 3.13
C GLU A 9 -5.44 -4.17 2.00
N LEU A 10 -4.15 -4.29 2.32
CA LEU A 10 -3.13 -4.80 1.42
C LEU A 10 -2.20 -5.70 2.23
N HIS A 11 -2.18 -6.98 1.87
CA HIS A 11 -1.31 -7.98 2.48
C HIS A 11 -0.38 -8.56 1.41
N VAL A 12 0.92 -8.51 1.69
CA VAL A 12 1.94 -9.17 0.89
C VAL A 12 2.48 -10.31 1.73
N TYR A 13 2.25 -11.54 1.27
CA TYR A 13 2.81 -12.72 1.93
C TYR A 13 4.26 -12.90 1.51
N GLY A 14 5.16 -13.07 2.49
CA GLY A 14 6.57 -13.35 2.27
C GLY A 14 7.20 -14.04 3.48
N SER A 15 8.29 -14.78 3.26
CA SER A 15 9.09 -15.34 4.34
C SER A 15 9.66 -14.20 5.17
N VAL A 16 9.43 -14.18 6.48
CA VAL A 16 9.94 -13.13 7.39
C VAL A 16 11.47 -13.21 7.38
N VAL A 17 12.17 -12.30 6.70
CA VAL A 17 13.61 -12.09 6.98
C VAL A 17 13.70 -10.84 7.85
N PRO A 18 14.32 -10.94 9.03
CA PRO A 18 14.53 -9.78 9.87
C PRO A 18 15.29 -8.70 9.11
N VAL A 19 14.85 -7.45 9.30
CA VAL A 19 15.36 -6.22 8.65
C VAL A 19 16.88 -5.99 8.88
N SER A 20 17.54 -6.82 9.69
CA SER A 20 18.95 -6.71 10.09
C SER A 20 19.97 -7.44 9.20
N ALA A 21 19.57 -8.18 8.17
CA ALA A 21 20.51 -8.82 7.25
C ALA A 21 20.46 -8.16 5.87
N ARG A 22 21.26 -7.11 5.67
CA ARG A 22 21.60 -6.60 4.33
C ARG A 22 22.47 -7.64 3.61
N ASP A 23 21.84 -8.68 3.11
CA ASP A 23 22.46 -9.65 2.21
C ASP A 23 22.01 -9.32 0.77
N PRO A 24 22.90 -8.81 -0.10
CA PRO A 24 22.58 -8.44 -1.47
C PRO A 24 22.07 -9.62 -2.33
N SER A 25 22.30 -10.87 -1.87
CA SER A 25 21.88 -12.09 -2.57
C SER A 25 20.48 -12.57 -2.19
N LYS A 26 19.88 -12.04 -1.12
CA LYS A 26 18.55 -12.40 -0.65
C LYS A 26 17.52 -11.46 -1.28
N PHE A 27 16.93 -11.92 -2.38
CA PHE A 27 15.83 -11.32 -3.14
C PHE A 27 14.52 -11.14 -2.32
N GLN A 28 14.58 -10.46 -1.18
CA GLN A 28 13.44 -9.98 -0.39
C GLN A 28 12.85 -8.67 -0.93
N HIS A 29 13.29 -8.21 -2.10
CA HIS A 29 12.83 -6.98 -2.74
C HIS A 29 11.84 -7.26 -3.87
N GLN A 30 10.74 -7.95 -3.61
CA GLN A 30 9.81 -8.25 -4.70
C GLN A 30 8.77 -7.17 -5.00
N GLY A 31 8.81 -5.99 -4.36
CA GLY A 31 8.03 -4.82 -4.81
C GLY A 31 6.51 -5.05 -4.97
N PHE A 32 5.97 -6.18 -4.52
CA PHE A 32 4.61 -6.59 -4.85
C PHE A 32 3.60 -5.65 -4.22
N GLY A 33 3.87 -5.17 -3.01
CA GLY A 33 3.02 -4.15 -2.39
C GLY A 33 3.03 -2.84 -3.18
N GLN A 34 4.12 -2.51 -3.86
CA GLN A 34 4.18 -1.35 -4.76
C GLN A 34 3.40 -1.61 -6.06
N LEU A 35 3.63 -2.74 -6.73
CA LEU A 35 2.90 -3.11 -7.95
C LEU A 35 1.39 -3.18 -7.72
N LEU A 36 0.96 -3.76 -6.60
CA LEU A 36 -0.46 -3.83 -6.23
C LEU A 36 -1.06 -2.44 -5.98
N MET A 37 -0.28 -1.53 -5.40
CA MET A 37 -0.73 -0.15 -5.16
C MET A 37 -0.79 0.68 -6.44
N GLU A 38 0.19 0.55 -7.33
CA GLU A 38 0.19 1.19 -8.65
C GLU A 38 -1.02 0.75 -9.45
N GLU A 39 -1.35 -0.54 -9.41
CA GLU A 39 -2.48 -1.06 -10.16
C GLU A 39 -3.83 -0.68 -9.55
N ALA A 40 -3.91 -0.60 -8.21
CA ALA A 40 -5.07 -0.02 -7.55
C ALA A 40 -5.29 1.45 -7.94
N GLU A 41 -4.23 2.23 -8.10
CA GLU A 41 -4.32 3.62 -8.57
C GLU A 41 -4.78 3.70 -10.03
N ARG A 42 -4.26 2.84 -10.91
CA ARG A 42 -4.68 2.75 -12.30
C ARG A 42 -6.18 2.44 -12.42
N ILE A 43 -6.68 1.44 -11.68
CA ILE A 43 -8.09 1.05 -11.67
C ILE A 43 -8.94 2.22 -11.13
N ALA A 44 -8.53 2.83 -10.02
CA ALA A 44 -9.25 3.95 -9.44
C ALA A 44 -9.39 5.13 -10.40
N ARG A 45 -8.34 5.44 -11.18
CA ARG A 45 -8.34 6.53 -12.15
C ARG A 45 -9.10 6.18 -13.44
N ASN A 46 -8.81 5.03 -14.03
CA ASN A 46 -9.24 4.70 -15.39
C ASN A 46 -10.62 4.05 -15.44
N GLU A 47 -10.99 3.28 -14.41
CA GLU A 47 -12.21 2.49 -14.41
C GLU A 47 -13.26 3.12 -13.48
N HIS A 48 -12.84 3.61 -12.31
CA HIS A 48 -13.75 4.26 -11.36
C HIS A 48 -13.83 5.78 -11.52
N TYR A 49 -13.00 6.38 -12.39
CA TYR A 49 -12.91 7.83 -12.59
C TYR A 49 -12.79 8.63 -11.27
N SER A 50 -12.11 8.04 -10.29
CA SER A 50 -11.88 8.64 -8.98
C SER A 50 -10.73 9.63 -9.05
N ARG A 51 -10.89 10.78 -8.38
CA ARG A 51 -9.84 11.81 -8.32
C ARG A 51 -8.83 11.57 -7.21
N LYS A 52 -9.18 10.71 -6.25
CA LYS A 52 -8.38 10.41 -5.07
C LYS A 52 -8.44 8.93 -4.74
N LEU A 53 -7.33 8.41 -4.22
CA LEU A 53 -7.23 7.10 -3.61
C LEU A 53 -6.99 7.29 -2.11
N ALA A 54 -7.76 6.60 -1.27
CA ALA A 54 -7.54 6.56 0.18
C ALA A 54 -7.12 5.15 0.60
N ILE A 55 -6.20 5.04 1.55
CA ILE A 55 -5.71 3.75 2.06
C ILE A 55 -5.97 3.70 3.56
N ILE A 56 -6.63 2.63 4.00
CA ILE A 56 -6.73 2.31 5.42
C ILE A 56 -5.41 1.68 5.85
N SER A 57 -4.67 2.35 6.72
CA SER A 57 -3.40 1.84 7.22
C SER A 57 -3.19 2.10 8.72
N GLY A 58 -2.53 1.13 9.36
CA GLY A 58 -2.03 1.29 10.72
C GLY A 58 -0.91 2.34 10.75
N VAL A 59 -0.74 3.02 11.90
CA VAL A 59 0.25 4.10 12.05
C VAL A 59 1.66 3.64 11.66
N GLY A 60 2.04 2.40 12.03
CA GLY A 60 3.37 1.83 11.75
C GLY A 60 3.63 1.46 10.29
N THR A 61 2.62 1.33 9.43
CA THR A 61 2.79 0.91 8.02
C THR A 61 2.72 2.07 7.04
N ARG A 62 2.40 3.29 7.49
CA ARG A 62 2.24 4.49 6.64
C ARG A 62 3.48 4.83 5.83
N ASN A 63 4.68 4.66 6.41
CA ASN A 63 5.92 4.99 5.71
C ASN A 63 6.18 4.08 4.49
N TYR A 64 5.69 2.85 4.52
CA TYR A 64 5.75 1.96 3.35
C TYR A 64 4.96 2.54 2.18
N TYR A 65 3.72 2.97 2.42
CA TYR A 65 2.84 3.49 1.39
C TYR A 65 3.15 4.92 0.95
N ARG A 66 3.71 5.77 1.82
CA ARG A 66 4.09 7.16 1.49
C ARG A 66 5.15 7.23 0.40
N LEU A 67 6.01 6.22 0.31
CA LEU A 67 7.03 6.10 -0.73
C LEU A 67 6.45 5.64 -2.07
N VAL A 68 5.24 5.10 -2.06
CA VAL A 68 4.69 4.26 -3.14
C VAL A 68 3.47 4.89 -3.81
N SER A 69 2.66 5.68 -3.10
CA SER A 69 1.46 6.30 -3.69
C SER A 69 1.16 7.70 -3.14
N SER A 70 0.46 8.51 -3.93
CA SER A 70 -0.06 9.83 -3.54
C SER A 70 -1.36 9.73 -2.71
N ALA A 71 -1.62 8.60 -2.07
CA ALA A 71 -2.89 8.32 -1.42
C ALA A 71 -3.07 9.03 -0.07
N ILE A 72 -4.33 9.26 0.29
CA ILE A 72 -4.72 9.79 1.60
C ILE A 72 -4.80 8.64 2.61
N PHE A 73 -4.11 8.77 3.75
CA PHE A 73 -4.10 7.74 4.79
C PHE A 73 -5.25 7.91 5.78
N LEU A 74 -6.12 6.92 5.84
CA LEU A 74 -7.16 6.81 6.86
C LEU A 74 -6.62 6.00 8.04
N ARG A 75 -6.90 6.46 9.27
CA ARG A 75 -6.43 5.81 10.50
C ARG A 75 -7.34 4.64 10.85
N PHE A 76 -6.76 3.44 10.93
CA PHE A 76 -7.44 2.30 11.52
C PHE A 76 -7.28 2.31 13.05
N PHE A 77 -8.39 2.28 13.78
CA PHE A 77 -8.41 1.99 15.22
C PHE A 77 -8.83 0.52 15.38
N LYS A 78 -7.91 -0.36 15.81
CA LYS A 78 -8.33 -1.62 16.44
C LYS A 78 -8.81 -1.25 17.85
N SER A 79 -10.12 -1.22 18.07
CA SER A 79 -10.66 -1.38 19.43
C SER A 79 -10.27 -2.78 19.87
N THR A 80 -9.36 -2.86 20.83
CA THR A 80 -9.28 -4.00 21.74
C THR A 80 -10.55 -4.06 22.58
#